data_AF-A0A934ZP65-F1
#
_entry.id   AF-A0A934ZP65-F1
#
_cell.length_a   1.000
_cell.length_b   1.000
_cell.length_c   1.000
_cell.angle_alpha   90.00
_cell.angle_beta   90.00
_cell.angle_gamma   90.00
#
_symmetry.space_group_name_H-M   'P 1'
#
loop_
_entity.id
_entity.type
_entity.pdbx_description
1 polymer ?
#
loop_
_entity_poly.entity_id
_entity_poly.type
_entity_poly.pdbx_seq_one_letter_code
_entity_poly.pdbx_strand_id
1 'polypeptide(L)'
;MGARPREHTIRARGFERVFTGADGVDLWSNPQAFPRAFVVFRAQRVAGEADAARAIANAAWDPSRVAIIEGPAPGVPGPDPAAPPPAAVRSAVRSAATSFDVSVELSSAGVLVVGEPWYPGWRASVDGRPAELLRVDLALRGVALGPGAHTVRMEYTAAPLRLGAAISGVAIALAALLAGLLRRAASRSPAGPMG
;
A
#
# COMPACT_ATOMS: atom_id res chain seq x y z
N MET A 1 -17.41 38.20 -23.87
CA MET A 1 -17.73 38.00 -22.44
C MET A 1 -16.74 36.96 -21.89
N GLY A 2 -15.53 37.36 -21.53
CA GLY A 2 -14.46 36.44 -21.09
C GLY A 2 -14.63 36.12 -19.61
N ALA A 3 -14.77 34.83 -19.28
CA ALA A 3 -14.79 34.37 -17.90
C ALA A 3 -13.46 34.74 -17.23
N ARG A 4 -13.50 35.54 -16.16
CA ARG A 4 -12.31 35.83 -15.37
C ARG A 4 -11.82 34.50 -14.77
N PRO A 5 -10.52 34.16 -14.90
CA PRO A 5 -9.97 33.01 -14.20
C PRO A 5 -10.25 33.17 -12.71
N ARG A 6 -10.87 32.17 -12.10
CA ARG A 6 -11.11 32.16 -10.65
C ARG A 6 -9.75 32.05 -9.99
N GLU A 7 -9.26 33.14 -9.41
CA GLU A 7 -8.13 33.11 -8.48
C GLU A 7 -8.54 32.28 -7.27
N HIS A 8 -8.37 30.96 -7.37
CA HIS A 8 -8.31 30.08 -6.20
C HIS A 8 -6.97 30.36 -5.52
N THR A 9 -6.88 31.49 -4.80
CA THR A 9 -5.72 31.80 -3.98
C THR A 9 -5.69 30.78 -2.86
N ILE A 10 -4.97 29.68 -3.06
CA ILE A 10 -4.68 28.76 -1.97
C ILE A 10 -3.76 29.52 -1.01
N ARG A 11 -4.32 30.06 0.09
CA ARG A 11 -3.53 30.52 1.23
C ARG A 11 -3.04 29.28 1.99
N ALA A 12 -2.12 28.55 1.39
CA ALA A 12 -1.55 27.33 1.95
C ALA A 12 -0.54 27.71 3.04
N ARG A 13 -1.01 27.93 4.27
CA ARG A 13 -0.11 28.11 5.42
C ARG A 13 0.81 26.89 5.52
N GLY A 14 2.11 27.12 5.64
CA GLY A 14 3.11 26.05 5.76
C GLY A 14 3.52 25.39 4.44
N PHE A 15 3.01 25.85 3.30
CA PHE A 15 3.49 25.43 1.98
C PHE A 15 4.36 26.51 1.37
N GLU A 16 5.46 26.09 0.75
CA GLU A 16 6.41 26.97 0.08
C GLU A 16 6.19 26.88 -1.43
N ARG A 17 6.02 28.02 -2.11
CA ARG A 17 5.90 28.01 -3.56
C ARG A 17 7.26 27.75 -4.18
N VAL A 18 7.36 26.69 -4.99
CA VAL A 18 8.62 26.24 -5.63
C VAL A 18 8.70 26.64 -7.10
N PHE A 19 7.57 26.87 -7.77
CA PHE A 19 7.53 27.27 -9.17
C PHE A 19 6.21 27.97 -9.52
N THR A 20 6.25 28.89 -10.50
CA THR A 20 5.07 29.51 -11.12
C THR A 20 5.22 29.42 -12.64
N GLY A 21 4.30 28.70 -13.28
CA GLY A 21 4.21 28.54 -14.72
C GLY A 21 3.57 29.75 -15.40
N ALA A 22 4.00 30.03 -16.63
CA ALA A 22 3.45 31.11 -17.45
C ALA A 22 1.97 30.88 -17.84
N ASP A 23 1.48 29.66 -17.68
CA ASP A 23 0.12 29.18 -17.90
C ASP A 23 -0.77 29.27 -16.64
N GLY A 24 -0.26 29.85 -15.55
CA GLY A 24 -1.00 30.02 -14.30
C GLY A 24 -0.99 28.79 -13.39
N VAL A 25 -0.08 27.83 -13.62
CA VAL A 25 0.14 26.68 -12.73
C VAL A 25 1.20 27.00 -11.68
N ASP A 26 0.85 26.98 -10.40
CA ASP A 26 1.81 27.10 -9.30
C ASP A 26 2.15 25.72 -8.70
N LEU A 27 3.45 25.45 -8.50
CA LEU A 27 3.92 24.31 -7.73
C LEU A 27 4.21 24.75 -6.28
N TRP A 28 3.71 23.97 -5.33
CA TRP A 28 3.91 24.20 -3.91
C TRP A 28 4.51 22.96 -3.25
N SER A 29 5.49 23.17 -2.38
CA SER A 29 6.13 22.16 -1.54
C SER A 29 5.52 22.17 -0.15
N ASN A 30 5.24 21.00 0.41
CA ASN A 30 4.87 20.85 1.82
C ASN A 30 6.07 20.28 2.60
N PRO A 31 6.90 21.13 3.23
CA PRO A 31 8.03 20.65 4.04
C PRO A 31 7.60 19.90 5.30
N GLN A 32 6.32 20.00 5.70
CA GLN A 32 5.77 19.30 6.86
C GLN A 32 5.16 17.93 6.48
N ALA A 33 5.25 17.52 5.21
CA ALA A 33 4.80 16.21 4.79
C ALA A 33 5.64 15.11 5.46
N PHE A 34 4.96 14.10 5.99
CA PHE A 34 5.63 12.92 6.52
C PHE A 34 6.35 12.19 5.40
N PRO A 35 7.52 11.59 5.68
CA PRO A 35 8.15 10.71 4.71
C PRO A 35 7.23 9.53 4.40
N ARG A 36 7.33 8.98 3.19
CA ARG A 36 6.48 7.85 2.75
C ARG A 36 6.57 6.62 3.66
N ALA A 37 7.69 6.46 4.37
CA ALA A 37 7.88 5.44 5.39
C ALA A 37 8.58 6.06 6.61
N PHE A 38 8.06 5.80 7.80
CA PHE A 38 8.61 6.26 9.07
C PHE A 38 8.46 5.18 10.14
N VAL A 39 9.21 5.29 11.22
CA VAL A 39 9.12 4.37 12.35
C VAL A 39 8.53 5.09 13.53
N VAL A 40 7.58 4.45 14.19
CA VAL A 40 7.09 4.85 15.51
C VAL A 40 7.44 3.78 16.52
N PHE A 41 7.75 4.21 17.73
CA PHE A 41 8.23 3.31 18.78
C PHE A 41 7.21 3.11 19.90
N ARG A 42 6.03 3.69 19.74
CA ARG A 42 4.87 3.43 20.58
C ARG A 42 3.72 2.98 19.69
N ALA A 43 2.99 1.99 20.18
CA ALA A 43 1.75 1.57 19.57
C ALA A 43 0.62 1.47 20.60
N GLN A 44 -0.58 1.82 20.16
CA GLN A 44 -1.82 1.61 20.87
C GLN A 44 -2.64 0.61 20.07
N ARG A 45 -2.91 -0.56 20.68
CA ARG A 45 -3.79 -1.56 20.08
C ARG A 45 -5.25 -1.20 20.35
N VAL A 46 -6.10 -1.45 19.36
CA VAL A 46 -7.55 -1.23 19.43
C VAL A 46 -8.29 -2.43 18.86
N ALA A 47 -9.54 -2.64 19.30
CA ALA A 47 -10.28 -3.85 18.95
C ALA A 47 -10.75 -3.87 17.47
N GLY A 48 -10.92 -2.69 16.86
CA GLY A 48 -11.30 -2.58 15.46
C GLY A 48 -11.46 -1.13 15.00
N GLU A 49 -12.00 -0.99 13.79
CA GLU A 49 -12.05 0.26 13.02
C GLU A 49 -12.69 1.44 13.78
N ALA A 50 -13.80 1.22 14.48
CA ALA A 50 -14.48 2.27 15.23
C ALA A 50 -13.62 2.82 16.40
N ASP A 51 -12.85 1.95 17.05
CA ASP A 51 -11.93 2.34 18.11
C ASP A 51 -10.70 3.04 17.55
N ALA A 52 -10.21 2.58 16.39
CA ALA A 52 -9.12 3.24 15.68
C ALA A 52 -9.50 4.66 15.28
N ALA A 53 -10.69 4.84 14.69
CA ALA A 53 -11.21 6.15 14.31
C ALA A 53 -11.36 7.08 15.52
N ARG A 54 -11.84 6.57 16.66
CA ARG A 54 -11.92 7.35 17.91
C ARG A 54 -10.54 7.75 18.45
N ALA A 55 -9.55 6.85 18.39
CA ALA A 55 -8.19 7.14 18.83
C ALA A 55 -7.52 8.21 17.96
N ILE A 56 -7.69 8.13 16.65
CA ILE A 56 -7.16 9.09 15.67
C ILE A 56 -7.85 10.46 15.77
N ALA A 57 -9.15 10.48 16.05
CA ALA A 57 -9.90 11.72 16.23
C ALA A 57 -9.52 12.50 17.51
N ASN A 58 -8.76 11.89 18.42
CA ASN A 58 -8.26 12.56 19.60
C ASN A 58 -7.19 13.60 19.22
N ALA A 59 -7.42 14.87 19.54
CA ALA A 59 -6.48 15.95 19.24
C ALA A 59 -5.09 15.81 19.90
N ALA A 60 -4.95 14.96 20.92
CA ALA A 60 -3.67 14.63 21.55
C ALA A 60 -2.88 13.54 20.82
N TRP A 61 -3.46 12.89 19.80
CA TRP A 61 -2.79 11.87 19.02
C TRP A 61 -1.79 12.50 18.05
N ASP A 62 -0.56 12.03 18.09
CA ASP A 62 0.53 12.42 17.20
C ASP A 62 0.97 11.19 16.38
N PRO A 63 0.71 11.17 15.05
CA PRO A 63 1.07 10.03 14.19
C PRO A 63 2.58 9.81 14.09
N SER A 64 3.41 10.80 14.43
CA SER A 64 4.88 10.62 14.47
C SER A 64 5.35 9.85 15.71
N ARG A 65 4.47 9.69 16.71
CA ARG A 65 4.82 9.11 18.01
C ARG A 65 4.10 7.81 18.30
N VAL A 66 2.83 7.70 17.91
CA VAL A 66 1.97 6.57 18.30
C VAL A 66 1.23 6.01 17.10
N ALA A 67 1.53 4.75 16.73
CA ALA A 67 0.71 4.00 15.79
C ALA A 67 -0.53 3.44 16.48
N ILE A 68 -1.70 3.61 15.87
CA ILE A 68 -2.93 2.91 16.24
C ILE A 68 -2.99 1.62 15.43
N ILE A 69 -3.06 0.46 16.08
CA ILE A 69 -3.05 -0.85 15.40
C ILE A 69 -4.35 -1.60 15.67
N GLU A 70 -5.03 -2.00 14.60
CA GLU A 70 -6.25 -2.80 14.68
C GLU A 70 -5.91 -4.29 14.85
N GLY A 71 -6.53 -4.94 15.84
CA GLY A 71 -6.46 -6.39 16.03
C GLY A 71 -5.27 -6.87 16.87
N PRO A 72 -5.05 -8.20 16.94
CA PRO A 72 -3.91 -8.78 17.63
C PRO A 72 -2.63 -8.43 16.87
N ALA A 73 -1.64 -7.87 17.57
CA ALA A 73 -0.33 -7.56 16.98
C ALA A 73 0.78 -8.13 17.88
N PRO A 74 1.18 -9.40 17.66
CA PRO A 74 2.29 -10.04 18.37
C PRO A 74 3.60 -9.29 18.08
N GLY A 75 4.43 -9.10 19.10
CA GLY A 75 5.77 -8.53 18.91
C GLY A 75 5.84 -7.00 18.76
N VAL A 76 4.72 -6.28 18.83
CA VAL A 76 4.75 -4.81 18.95
C VAL A 76 5.11 -4.45 20.39
N PRO A 77 6.26 -3.78 20.64
CA PRO A 77 6.64 -3.39 21.99
C PRO A 77 5.53 -2.52 22.61
N GLY A 78 5.12 -2.89 23.82
CA GLY A 78 4.37 -1.99 24.67
C GLY A 78 5.23 -0.76 25.01
N PRO A 79 4.63 0.35 25.47
CA PRO A 79 5.39 1.51 25.89
C PRO A 79 6.36 1.09 27.01
N ASP A 80 7.66 1.06 26.73
CA ASP A 80 8.67 1.10 27.77
C ASP A 80 8.98 2.58 28.05
N PRO A 81 8.46 3.16 29.14
CA PRO A 81 8.68 4.56 29.47
C PRO A 81 10.13 4.86 29.90
N ALA A 82 10.96 3.85 30.15
CA ALA A 82 12.35 3.99 30.60
C ALA A 82 13.37 3.89 29.46
N ALA A 83 12.95 3.48 28.25
CA ALA A 83 13.85 3.36 27.11
C ALA A 83 14.25 4.77 26.58
N PRO A 84 15.54 4.99 26.23
CA PRO A 84 15.97 6.23 25.58
C PRO A 84 15.18 6.44 24.28
N PRO A 85 14.92 7.70 23.86
CA PRO A 85 14.12 7.99 22.68
C PRO A 85 14.74 7.29 21.48
N PRO A 86 14.06 6.27 20.95
CA PRO A 86 14.62 5.49 19.87
C PRO A 86 14.60 6.27 18.56
N ALA A 87 15.67 6.11 17.79
CA ALA A 87 15.86 6.74 16.50
C ALA A 87 15.88 5.67 15.41
N ALA A 88 15.19 5.94 14.30
CA ALA A 88 15.41 5.26 13.04
C ALA A 88 16.49 6.04 12.29
N VAL A 89 17.61 5.40 11.98
CA VAL A 89 18.81 6.11 11.53
C VAL A 89 18.79 6.32 10.01
N ARG A 90 18.20 5.39 9.25
CA ARG A 90 18.10 5.46 7.79
C ARG A 90 16.85 4.74 7.30
N SER A 91 16.15 5.33 6.34
CA SER A 91 15.16 4.62 5.53
C SER A 91 15.46 4.83 4.05
N ALA A 92 15.51 3.75 3.28
CA ALA A 92 15.62 3.81 1.82
C ALA A 92 14.39 3.13 1.23
N VAL A 93 13.64 3.87 0.41
CA VAL A 93 12.40 3.40 -0.19
C VAL A 93 12.63 3.10 -1.67
N ARG A 94 12.30 1.88 -2.09
CA ARG A 94 12.15 1.52 -3.50
C ARG A 94 10.71 1.09 -3.74
N SER A 95 10.10 1.65 -4.77
CA SER A 95 8.73 1.34 -5.16
C SER A 95 8.73 0.83 -6.59
N ALA A 96 8.11 -0.32 -6.81
CA ALA A 96 7.70 -0.80 -8.12
C ALA A 96 6.17 -0.77 -8.22
N ALA A 97 5.62 -1.17 -9.37
CA ALA A 97 4.18 -1.17 -9.61
C ALA A 97 3.38 -1.99 -8.57
N THR A 98 3.98 -3.05 -8.01
CA THR A 98 3.31 -3.99 -7.09
C THR A 98 4.12 -4.33 -5.84
N SER A 99 5.26 -3.67 -5.63
CA SER A 99 6.10 -3.91 -4.44
C SER A 99 6.69 -2.63 -3.88
N PHE A 100 6.94 -2.66 -2.57
CA PHE A 100 7.49 -1.56 -1.80
C PHE A 100 8.54 -2.13 -0.85
N ASP A 101 9.79 -1.75 -1.06
CA ASP A 101 10.93 -2.21 -0.27
C ASP A 101 11.43 -1.05 0.60
N VAL A 102 11.65 -1.32 1.88
CA VAL A 102 12.19 -0.38 2.86
C VAL A 102 13.36 -1.03 3.59
N SER A 103 14.54 -0.43 3.49
CA SER A 103 15.66 -0.76 4.39
C SER A 103 15.63 0.20 5.57
N VAL A 104 15.65 -0.32 6.80
CA VAL A 104 15.57 0.48 8.02
C VAL A 104 16.50 -0.06 9.11
N GLU A 105 17.06 0.82 9.93
CA GLU A 105 17.85 0.45 11.10
C GLU A 105 17.24 1.08 12.35
N LEU A 106 16.89 0.24 13.33
CA LEU A 106 16.23 0.64 14.56
C LEU A 106 17.13 0.39 15.76
N SER A 107 17.16 1.35 16.68
CA SER A 107 17.85 1.23 17.97
C SER A 107 17.05 0.42 19.01
N SER A 108 15.74 0.29 18.82
CA SER A 108 14.84 -0.51 19.65
C SER A 108 13.74 -1.13 18.78
N ALA A 109 12.94 -2.02 19.36
CA ALA A 109 11.75 -2.50 18.67
C ALA A 109 10.78 -1.34 18.35
N GLY A 110 10.12 -1.41 17.21
CA GLY A 110 9.23 -0.36 16.72
C GLY A 110 8.31 -0.86 15.61
N VAL A 111 7.49 0.05 15.09
CA VAL A 111 6.56 -0.21 13.99
C VAL A 111 6.99 0.64 12.81
N LEU A 112 7.37 -0.02 11.72
CA LEU A 112 7.53 0.65 10.43
C LEU A 112 6.13 0.93 9.88
N VAL A 113 5.79 2.20 9.74
CA VAL A 113 4.56 2.68 9.10
C VAL A 113 4.88 3.12 7.68
N VAL A 114 4.05 2.68 6.74
CA VAL A 114 4.13 3.09 5.34
C VAL A 114 2.86 3.84 5.00
N GLY A 115 3.01 5.06 4.46
CA GLY A 115 1.94 5.95 4.01
C GLY A 115 1.20 5.46 2.75
N GLU A 116 0.97 4.16 2.66
CA GLU A 116 0.27 3.47 1.58
C GLU A 116 -0.93 2.74 2.17
N PRO A 117 -2.08 2.72 1.47
CA PRO A 117 -3.29 2.13 2.00
C PRO A 117 -3.13 0.63 2.25
N TRP A 118 -3.64 0.19 3.40
CA TRP A 118 -3.82 -1.21 3.71
C TRP A 118 -4.98 -1.78 2.87
N TYR A 119 -4.78 -2.98 2.32
CA TYR A 119 -5.81 -3.70 1.57
C TYR A 119 -5.55 -5.21 1.61
N PRO A 120 -6.60 -6.05 1.64
CA PRO A 120 -6.43 -7.50 1.54
C PRO A 120 -5.65 -7.92 0.28
N GLY A 121 -4.67 -8.82 0.41
CA GLY A 121 -3.86 -9.32 -0.70
C GLY A 121 -2.43 -8.76 -0.75
N TRP A 122 -2.13 -7.73 0.05
CA TRP A 122 -0.75 -7.39 0.39
C TRP A 122 -0.13 -8.42 1.32
N ARG A 123 1.15 -8.69 1.13
CA ARG A 123 1.97 -9.55 1.99
C ARG A 123 3.21 -8.78 2.41
N ALA A 124 3.69 -9.01 3.62
CA ALA A 124 4.94 -8.45 4.12
C ALA A 124 5.97 -9.56 4.35
N SER A 125 7.23 -9.21 4.20
CA SER A 125 8.36 -10.00 4.66
C SER A 125 9.40 -9.09 5.30
N VAL A 126 10.08 -9.61 6.33
CA VAL A 126 11.20 -8.97 7.01
C VAL A 126 12.40 -9.90 6.84
N ASP A 127 13.46 -9.40 6.23
CA ASP A 127 14.70 -10.14 5.96
C ASP A 127 14.43 -11.46 5.21
N GLY A 128 13.49 -11.41 4.25
CA GLY A 128 13.08 -12.56 3.43
C GLY A 128 12.13 -13.55 4.10
N ARG A 129 11.77 -13.34 5.38
CA ARG A 129 10.82 -14.21 6.09
C ARG A 129 9.43 -13.57 6.12
N PRO A 130 8.34 -14.34 5.95
CA PRO A 130 6.99 -13.81 6.07
C PRO A 130 6.78 -13.10 7.41
N ALA A 131 6.17 -11.92 7.34
CA ALA A 131 5.85 -11.10 8.51
C ALA A 131 4.38 -10.68 8.45
N GLU A 132 3.81 -10.41 9.63
CA GLU A 132 2.45 -9.93 9.74
C GLU A 132 2.34 -8.49 9.22
N LEU A 133 1.37 -8.27 8.33
CA LEU A 133 1.04 -6.94 7.83
C LEU A 133 -0.06 -6.32 8.70
N LEU A 134 0.30 -5.28 9.41
CA LEU A 134 -0.56 -4.58 10.36
C LEU A 134 -1.39 -3.52 9.62
N ARG A 135 -2.65 -3.37 10.02
CA ARG A 135 -3.46 -2.18 9.69
C ARG A 135 -3.18 -1.11 10.74
N VAL A 136 -2.60 -0.02 10.29
CA VAL A 136 -2.08 1.08 11.11
C VAL A 136 -2.84 2.36 10.80
N ASP A 137 -3.17 3.14 11.81
CA ASP A 137 -3.79 4.47 11.67
C ASP A 137 -5.00 4.45 10.72
N LEU A 138 -5.88 3.46 10.91
CA LEU A 138 -7.13 3.20 10.19
C LEU A 138 -7.00 2.78 8.73
N ALA A 139 -6.02 3.31 8.01
CA ALA A 139 -5.91 3.16 6.57
C ALA A 139 -4.50 2.79 6.11
N LEU A 140 -3.47 2.99 6.92
CA LEU A 140 -2.09 2.72 6.56
C LEU A 140 -1.71 1.28 6.87
N ARG A 141 -0.56 0.87 6.35
CA ARG A 141 0.01 -0.44 6.62
C ARG A 141 1.32 -0.33 7.37
N GLY A 142 1.63 -1.33 8.17
CA GLY A 142 2.90 -1.38 8.87
C GLY A 142 3.35 -2.79 9.24
N VAL A 143 4.56 -2.87 9.77
CA VAL A 143 5.17 -4.13 10.24
C VAL A 143 5.91 -3.86 11.54
N ALA A 144 5.76 -4.74 12.51
CA ALA A 144 6.53 -4.71 13.75
C ALA A 144 7.97 -5.20 13.49
N LEU A 145 8.94 -4.46 13.99
CA LEU A 145 10.37 -4.74 13.83
C LEU A 145 11.05 -4.79 15.19
N GLY A 146 12.07 -5.64 15.31
CA GLY A 146 12.98 -5.63 16.45
C GLY A 146 14.06 -4.53 16.31
N PRO A 147 14.96 -4.42 17.29
CA PRO A 147 16.19 -3.65 17.12
C PRO A 147 17.09 -4.28 16.05
N GLY A 148 17.80 -3.43 15.30
CA GLY A 148 18.77 -3.83 14.27
C GLY A 148 18.42 -3.33 12.88
N ALA A 149 19.19 -3.79 11.90
CA ALA A 149 18.99 -3.50 10.49
C ALA A 149 18.05 -4.53 9.87
N HIS A 150 17.04 -4.04 9.15
CA HIS A 150 16.00 -4.84 8.52
C HIS A 150 15.75 -4.39 7.08
N THR A 151 15.44 -5.35 6.22
CA THR A 151 14.84 -5.11 4.91
C THR A 151 13.41 -5.61 4.91
N VAL A 152 12.47 -4.68 4.81
CA VAL A 152 11.04 -4.96 4.73
C VAL A 152 10.61 -4.90 3.27
N ARG A 153 9.97 -5.95 2.80
CA ARG A 153 9.36 -6.01 1.48
C ARG A 153 7.86 -6.23 1.61
N MET A 154 7.08 -5.32 1.03
CA MET A 154 5.64 -5.44 0.92
C MET A 154 5.26 -5.65 -0.55
N GLU A 155 4.49 -6.69 -0.85
CA GLU A 155 4.11 -7.01 -2.22
C GLU A 155 2.63 -7.35 -2.34
N TYR A 156 2.01 -6.85 -3.41
CA TYR A 156 0.60 -7.11 -3.69
C TYR A 156 0.43 -8.36 -4.53
N THR A 157 -0.40 -9.28 -4.06
CA THR A 157 -0.74 -10.51 -4.76
C THR A 157 -2.18 -10.46 -5.27
N ALA A 158 -2.34 -10.31 -6.58
CA ALA A 158 -3.64 -10.34 -7.24
C ALA A 158 -4.13 -11.79 -7.45
N ALA A 159 -4.36 -12.54 -6.37
CA ALA A 159 -4.82 -13.93 -6.45
C ALA A 159 -6.10 -14.12 -7.30
N PRO A 160 -7.13 -13.26 -7.19
CA PRO A 160 -8.34 -13.37 -8.02
C PRO A 160 -8.06 -13.17 -9.52
N LEU A 161 -7.13 -12.28 -9.87
CA LEU A 161 -6.76 -12.04 -11.27
C LEU A 161 -6.09 -13.28 -11.88
N ARG A 162 -5.24 -13.96 -11.13
CA ARG A 162 -4.60 -15.21 -11.58
C ARG A 162 -5.63 -16.30 -11.84
N LEU A 163 -6.64 -16.41 -10.98
CA LEU A 163 -7.75 -17.35 -11.16
C LEU A 163 -8.59 -16.99 -12.39
N GLY A 164 -8.94 -15.72 -12.54
CA GLY A 164 -9.70 -15.23 -13.71
C GLY A 164 -8.96 -15.50 -15.02
N ALA A 165 -7.66 -15.22 -15.08
CA ALA A 165 -6.82 -15.51 -16.24
C ALA A 165 -6.79 -17.02 -16.58
N ALA A 166 -6.72 -17.89 -15.57
CA ALA A 166 -6.78 -19.34 -15.78
C ALA A 166 -8.14 -19.78 -16.35
N ILE A 167 -9.24 -19.29 -15.79
CA ILE A 167 -10.60 -19.57 -16.28
C ILE A 167 -10.77 -19.11 -17.74
N SER A 168 -10.34 -17.88 -18.05
CA SER A 168 -10.38 -17.35 -19.41
C SER A 168 -9.54 -18.19 -20.38
N GLY A 169 -8.35 -18.63 -19.96
CA GLY A 169 -7.50 -19.51 -20.75
C GLY A 169 -8.18 -20.84 -21.09
N VAL A 170 -8.82 -21.47 -20.10
CA VAL A 170 -9.59 -22.71 -20.31
C VAL A 170 -10.78 -22.48 -21.25
N ALA A 171 -11.52 -21.38 -21.07
CA ALA A 171 -12.66 -21.06 -21.94
C ALA A 171 -12.24 -20.86 -23.40
N ILE A 172 -11.12 -20.15 -23.64
CA ILE A 172 -10.55 -19.94 -24.98
C ILE A 172 -10.13 -21.29 -25.60
N ALA A 173 -9.47 -22.16 -24.83
CA ALA A 173 -9.04 -23.47 -25.30
C ALA A 173 -10.24 -24.36 -25.71
N LEU A 174 -11.30 -24.38 -24.90
CA LEU A 174 -12.53 -25.12 -25.21
C LEU A 174 -13.25 -24.56 -26.44
N ALA A 175 -13.34 -23.24 -26.57
CA ALA A 175 -13.94 -22.60 -27.74
C ALA A 175 -13.16 -22.89 -29.03
N ALA A 176 -11.82 -22.85 -28.97
CA ALA A 176 -10.96 -23.20 -30.11
C ALA A 176 -11.10 -24.68 -30.49
N LEU A 177 -11.18 -25.59 -29.51
CA LEU A 177 -11.41 -27.01 -29.74
C LEU A 177 -12.75 -27.25 -30.43
N LEU A 178 -13.83 -26.66 -29.91
CA LEU A 178 -15.17 -26.77 -30.48
C LEU A 178 -15.22 -26.23 -31.92
N ALA A 179 -14.65 -25.05 -32.17
CA ALA A 179 -14.56 -24.49 -33.51
C ALA A 179 -13.77 -25.39 -34.47
N GLY A 180 -12.69 -26.01 -34.00
CA GLY A 180 -11.91 -26.98 -34.77
C GLY A 180 -12.71 -28.25 -35.12
N LEU A 181 -13.47 -28.79 -34.17
CA LEU A 181 -14.36 -29.95 -34.39
C LEU A 181 -15.48 -29.63 -35.38
N LEU A 182 -16.12 -28.46 -35.25
CA LEU A 182 -17.18 -28.01 -36.16
C LEU A 182 -16.65 -27.80 -37.59
N ARG A 183 -15.45 -27.21 -37.74
CA ARG A 183 -14.80 -27.06 -39.06
C ARG A 183 -14.47 -28.41 -39.70
N ARG A 184 -14.03 -29.40 -38.92
CA ARG A 184 -13.76 -30.77 -39.40
C ARG A 184 -15.03 -31.51 -39.79
N ALA A 185 -16.15 -31.26 -39.11
CA ALA A 185 -17.44 -31.86 -39.47
C ALA A 185 -17.98 -31.26 -40.77
N ALA A 186 -17.87 -29.94 -40.95
CA ALA A 186 -18.33 -29.24 -42.15
C ALA A 186 -17.51 -29.60 -43.41
N SER A 187 -16.20 -29.88 -43.27
CA SER A 187 -15.36 -30.29 -44.39
C SER A 187 -15.52 -31.76 -44.81
N ARG A 188 -16.27 -32.56 -44.04
CA ARG A 188 -16.56 -33.97 -44.34
C ARG A 188 -17.90 -34.20 -45.05
N SER A 189 -18.63 -33.14 -45.41
CA SER A 189 -19.85 -33.28 -46.23
C SER A 189 -19.49 -33.82 -47.62
N PRO A 190 -19.97 -35.01 -48.01
CA PRO A 190 -19.71 -35.58 -49.34
C PRO A 190 -20.52 -34.84 -50.41
N ALA A 191 -19.94 -34.74 -51.61
CA ALA A 191 -20.61 -34.24 -52.80
C ALA A 191 -21.99 -34.92 -52.97
N GLY A 192 -23.04 -34.11 -53.13
CA GLY A 192 -24.39 -34.59 -53.41
C GLY A 192 -24.46 -35.38 -54.73
N PRO A 193 -25.45 -36.29 -54.87
CA PRO A 193 -25.45 -37.31 -55.90
C PRO A 193 -25.65 -36.70 -57.30
N MET A 194 -24.90 -37.22 -58.27
CA MET A 194 -25.14 -36.97 -59.69
C MET A 194 -26.45 -37.66 -60.11
N GLY A 195 -27.42 -36.86 -60.52
CA GLY A 195 -28.67 -37.29 -61.15
C GLY A 195 -29.01 -36.32 -62.27
#